data_AF-A0A7J4MZE0-F1
#
_entry.id   AF-A0A7J4MZE0-F1
#
_cell.length_a   1.000
_cell.length_b   1.000
_cell.length_c   1.000
_cell.angle_alpha   90.00
_cell.angle_beta   90.00
_cell.angle_gamma   90.00
#
_symmetry.space_group_name_H-M   'P 1'
#
loop_
_entity.id
_entity.type
_entity.pdbx_description
1 polymer ?
#
loop_
_entity_poly.entity_id
_entity_poly.type
_entity_poly.pdbx_seq_one_letter_code
_entity_poly.pdbx_strand_id
1 'polypeptide(L)'
;MTSKERKDMLESFKKENNAQAILKNFSSKTGVKIDDHILGSIEEKHGSLFNLFQISLEDKNNLADLSVKDPASLEVLYGLIKERVKPKKVRVFLELEIKSSLPDGVEKIKEVLNLKRVSVKYISAPLYRMEIESENAKEAEKILLQEAEKIVKSFKNFGEVKIRPK
;
A
#
# COMPACT_ATOMS: atom_id res chain seq x y z
N MET A 1 -18.34 -6.68 20.39
CA MET A 1 -17.29 -5.81 19.84
C MET A 1 -16.00 -5.98 20.62
N THR A 2 -15.02 -6.64 20.01
CA THR A 2 -13.64 -6.76 20.48
C THR A 2 -12.90 -5.42 20.37
N SER A 3 -11.75 -5.30 21.03
CA SER A 3 -10.90 -4.10 20.94
C SER A 3 -10.44 -3.81 19.50
N LYS A 4 -10.31 -4.85 18.66
CA LYS A 4 -9.95 -4.74 17.24
C LYS A 4 -11.10 -4.16 16.42
N GLU A 5 -12.30 -4.71 16.55
CA GLU A 5 -13.49 -4.22 15.82
C GLU A 5 -13.80 -2.74 16.12
N ARG A 6 -13.63 -2.31 17.39
CA ARG A 6 -13.80 -0.90 17.76
C ARG A 6 -12.78 0.00 17.07
N LYS A 7 -11.53 -0.44 16.98
CA LYS A 7 -10.46 0.31 16.32
C LYS A 7 -10.71 0.43 14.82
N ASP A 8 -11.08 -0.67 14.17
CA ASP A 8 -11.35 -0.70 12.73
C ASP A 8 -12.54 0.20 12.37
N MET A 9 -13.60 0.20 13.19
CA MET A 9 -14.76 1.09 13.02
C MET A 9 -14.40 2.57 13.20
N LEU A 10 -13.55 2.90 14.18
CA LEU A 10 -13.06 4.27 14.38
C LEU A 10 -12.21 4.74 13.19
N GLU A 11 -11.40 3.86 12.61
CA GLU A 11 -10.58 4.18 11.45
C GLU A 11 -11.43 4.36 10.19
N SER A 12 -12.44 3.53 9.95
CA SER A 12 -13.36 3.71 8.83
C SER A 12 -14.13 5.03 8.95
N PHE A 13 -14.62 5.36 10.14
CA PHE A 13 -15.30 6.64 10.39
C PHE A 13 -14.40 7.85 10.12
N LYS A 14 -13.12 7.80 10.53
CA LYS A 14 -12.15 8.88 10.23
C LYS A 14 -11.89 9.03 8.74
N LYS A 15 -11.76 7.92 8.01
CA LYS A 15 -11.57 7.92 6.56
C LYS A 15 -12.76 8.56 5.85
N GLU A 16 -13.97 8.20 6.25
CA GLU A 16 -15.18 8.73 5.65
C GLU A 16 -15.37 10.21 5.94
N ASN A 17 -15.14 10.66 7.19
CA ASN A 17 -15.15 12.08 7.52
C ASN A 17 -14.12 12.89 6.71
N ASN A 18 -12.93 12.31 6.45
CA ASN A 18 -11.94 12.95 5.60
C ASN A 18 -12.44 13.08 4.16
N ALA A 19 -13.11 12.05 3.63
CA ALA A 19 -13.69 12.06 2.29
C ALA A 19 -14.79 13.13 2.15
N GLN A 20 -15.71 13.20 3.12
CA GLN A 20 -16.73 14.25 3.16
C GLN A 20 -16.11 15.65 3.28
N ALA A 21 -15.06 15.82 4.06
CA ALA A 21 -14.34 17.08 4.17
C ALA A 21 -13.63 17.49 2.86
N ILE A 22 -13.21 16.53 2.02
CA ILE A 22 -12.71 16.80 0.67
C ILE A 22 -13.83 17.35 -0.21
N LEU A 23 -15.01 16.70 -0.23
CA LEU A 23 -16.16 17.20 -1.01
C LEU A 23 -16.63 18.59 -0.56
N LYS A 24 -16.63 18.86 0.75
CA LYS A 24 -16.96 20.19 1.28
C LYS A 24 -15.98 21.26 0.82
N ASN A 25 -14.68 20.94 0.83
CA ASN A 25 -13.64 21.85 0.33
C ASN A 25 -13.75 22.05 -1.19
N PHE A 26 -13.98 20.97 -1.94
CA PHE A 26 -14.26 21.03 -3.37
C PHE A 26 -15.44 21.96 -3.68
N SER A 27 -16.58 21.77 -3.02
CA SER A 27 -17.77 22.61 -3.23
C SER A 27 -17.52 24.08 -2.87
N SER A 28 -16.72 24.34 -1.83
CA SER A 28 -16.36 25.72 -1.45
C SER A 28 -15.46 26.40 -2.50
N LYS A 29 -14.63 25.64 -3.22
CA LYS A 29 -13.71 26.15 -4.25
C LYS A 29 -14.36 26.31 -5.61
N THR A 30 -15.26 25.40 -6.00
CA THR A 30 -15.83 25.35 -7.36
C THR A 30 -17.29 25.79 -7.42
N GLY A 31 -17.98 25.88 -6.29
CA GLY A 31 -19.43 26.11 -6.21
C GLY A 31 -20.27 24.90 -6.63
N VAL A 32 -19.65 23.80 -7.08
CA VAL A 32 -20.34 22.57 -7.51
C VAL A 32 -20.73 21.77 -6.27
N LYS A 33 -21.99 21.35 -6.21
CA LYS A 33 -22.48 20.41 -5.19
C LYS A 33 -22.74 19.06 -5.83
N ILE A 34 -22.33 18.00 -5.14
CA ILE A 34 -22.69 16.62 -5.50
C ILE A 34 -24.05 16.34 -4.86
N ASP A 35 -24.94 15.72 -5.63
CA ASP A 35 -26.28 15.36 -5.18
C ASP A 35 -26.22 14.19 -4.17
N ASP A 36 -27.07 14.21 -3.14
CA ASP A 36 -27.11 13.17 -2.11
C ASP A 36 -27.52 11.80 -2.69
N HIS A 37 -28.33 11.77 -3.74
CA HIS A 37 -28.66 10.52 -4.46
C HIS A 37 -27.43 9.91 -5.12
N ILE A 38 -26.53 10.74 -5.67
CA ILE A 38 -25.27 10.27 -6.24
C ILE A 38 -24.40 9.68 -5.13
N LEU A 39 -24.31 10.36 -3.98
CA LEU A 39 -23.55 9.86 -2.84
C LEU A 39 -24.08 8.51 -2.34
N GLY A 40 -25.40 8.34 -2.26
CA GLY A 40 -26.01 7.05 -1.93
C GLY A 40 -25.63 5.95 -2.93
N SER A 41 -25.66 6.24 -4.23
CA SER A 41 -25.21 5.29 -5.25
C SER A 41 -23.71 4.96 -5.15
N ILE A 42 -22.86 5.91 -4.73
CA ILE A 42 -21.44 5.64 -4.46
C ILE A 42 -21.28 4.67 -3.29
N GLU A 43 -22.03 4.87 -2.21
CA GLU A 43 -21.99 3.97 -1.06
C GLU A 43 -22.45 2.55 -1.44
N GLU A 44 -23.50 2.41 -2.27
CA GLU A 44 -23.94 1.11 -2.77
C GLU A 44 -22.92 0.44 -3.69
N LYS A 45 -22.29 1.19 -4.60
CA LYS A 45 -21.37 0.65 -5.62
C LYS A 45 -19.96 0.38 -5.08
N HIS A 46 -19.44 1.28 -4.24
CA HIS A 46 -18.04 1.29 -3.77
C HIS A 46 -17.90 1.03 -2.27
N GLY A 47 -19.03 0.94 -1.55
CA GLY A 47 -19.09 0.74 -0.10
C GLY A 47 -18.86 2.01 0.73
N SER A 48 -18.14 3.01 0.20
CA SER A 48 -17.91 4.31 0.84
C SER A 48 -17.34 5.32 -0.15
N LEU A 49 -17.48 6.61 0.15
CA LEU A 49 -16.87 7.67 -0.65
C LEU A 49 -15.34 7.60 -0.59
N PHE A 50 -14.78 7.24 0.57
CA PHE A 50 -13.34 7.08 0.70
C PHE A 50 -12.79 5.97 -0.23
N ASN A 51 -13.52 4.88 -0.41
CA ASN A 51 -13.12 3.80 -1.34
C ASN A 51 -13.12 4.28 -2.79
N LEU A 52 -14.13 5.06 -3.20
CA LEU A 52 -14.14 5.68 -4.53
C LEU A 52 -12.89 6.54 -4.74
N PHE A 53 -12.49 7.34 -3.74
CA PHE A 53 -11.29 8.15 -3.83
C PHE A 53 -10.02 7.30 -3.92
N GLN A 54 -9.96 6.16 -3.24
CA GLN A 54 -8.83 5.22 -3.34
C GLN A 54 -8.67 4.67 -4.76
N ILE A 55 -9.73 4.14 -5.37
CA ILE A 55 -9.65 3.61 -6.74
C ILE A 55 -9.43 4.71 -7.77
N SER A 56 -9.87 5.94 -7.45
CA SER A 56 -9.65 7.11 -8.29
C SER A 56 -8.18 7.57 -8.31
N LEU A 57 -7.40 7.25 -7.28
CA LEU A 57 -5.95 7.49 -7.28
C LEU A 57 -5.22 6.60 -8.28
N GLU A 58 -5.71 5.38 -8.50
CA GLU A 58 -5.19 4.44 -9.50
C GLU A 58 -5.67 4.79 -10.92
N ASP A 59 -6.98 4.98 -11.07
CA ASP A 59 -7.59 5.42 -12.33
C ASP A 59 -8.58 6.56 -12.07
N LYS A 60 -8.20 7.75 -12.53
CA LYS A 60 -8.98 8.98 -12.38
C LYS A 60 -10.38 8.88 -12.98
N ASN A 61 -10.60 8.02 -13.99
CA ASN A 61 -11.91 7.87 -14.63
C ASN A 61 -13.01 7.39 -13.68
N ASN A 62 -12.64 6.76 -12.55
CA ASN A 62 -13.60 6.37 -11.52
C ASN A 62 -14.37 7.56 -10.93
N LEU A 63 -13.80 8.78 -10.96
CA LEU A 63 -14.50 9.98 -10.51
C LEU A 63 -15.71 10.36 -11.38
N ALA A 64 -15.88 9.75 -12.56
CA ALA A 64 -17.06 9.95 -13.40
C ALA A 64 -18.36 9.57 -12.67
N ASP A 65 -18.30 8.64 -11.70
CA ASP A 65 -19.46 8.24 -10.90
C ASP A 65 -20.02 9.40 -10.05
N LEU A 66 -19.22 10.43 -9.75
CA LEU A 66 -19.68 11.66 -9.05
C LEU A 66 -20.43 12.63 -9.97
N SER A 67 -20.56 12.32 -11.26
CA SER A 67 -21.27 13.13 -12.27
C SER A 67 -20.80 14.59 -12.38
N VAL A 68 -19.53 14.86 -12.07
CA VAL A 68 -18.91 16.18 -12.25
C VAL A 68 -18.63 16.39 -13.74
N LYS A 69 -19.46 17.20 -14.41
CA LYS A 69 -19.39 17.42 -15.87
C LYS A 69 -18.27 18.35 -16.30
N ASP A 70 -17.87 19.28 -15.43
CA ASP A 70 -16.84 20.27 -15.74
C ASP A 70 -15.43 19.68 -15.54
N PRO A 71 -14.59 19.60 -16.59
CA PRO A 71 -13.26 19.02 -16.49
C PRO A 71 -12.33 19.76 -15.52
N ALA A 72 -12.43 21.09 -15.44
CA ALA A 72 -11.61 21.89 -14.54
C ALA A 72 -11.94 21.59 -13.07
N SER A 73 -13.22 21.46 -12.75
CA SER A 73 -13.70 21.04 -11.44
C SER A 73 -13.25 19.62 -11.10
N LEU A 74 -13.25 18.71 -12.09
CA LEU A 74 -12.74 17.35 -11.91
C LEU A 74 -11.24 17.33 -11.59
N GLU A 75 -10.43 18.21 -12.20
CA GLU A 75 -9.01 18.40 -11.82
C GLU A 75 -8.86 18.91 -10.39
N VAL A 76 -9.66 19.90 -9.97
CA VAL A 76 -9.63 20.42 -8.60
C VAL A 76 -9.96 19.32 -7.59
N LEU A 77 -11.00 18.54 -7.86
CA LEU A 77 -11.39 17.41 -7.00
C LEU A 77 -10.27 16.37 -6.92
N TYR A 78 -9.72 15.95 -8.05
CA TYR A 78 -8.63 14.98 -8.08
C TYR A 78 -7.38 15.48 -7.34
N GLY A 79 -7.05 16.76 -7.46
CA GLY A 79 -5.96 17.39 -6.70
C GLY A 79 -6.19 17.34 -5.19
N LEU A 80 -7.39 17.66 -4.72
CA LEU A 80 -7.75 17.58 -3.30
C LEU A 80 -7.70 16.14 -2.76
N ILE A 81 -8.09 15.16 -3.59
CA ILE A 81 -7.97 13.74 -3.26
C ILE A 81 -6.50 13.36 -3.10
N LYS A 82 -5.64 13.68 -4.08
CA LYS A 82 -4.20 13.38 -4.01
C LYS A 82 -3.49 13.99 -2.80
N GLU A 83 -3.91 15.19 -2.38
CA GLU A 83 -3.32 15.87 -1.23
C GLU A 83 -3.68 15.18 0.10
N ARG A 84 -4.92 14.69 0.23
CA ARG A 84 -5.48 14.25 1.52
C ARG A 84 -5.68 12.75 1.65
N VAL A 85 -5.64 12.00 0.55
CA VAL A 85 -5.89 10.56 0.52
C VAL A 85 -4.58 9.86 0.13
N LYS A 86 -4.05 9.06 1.06
CA LYS A 86 -2.87 8.24 0.79
C LYS A 86 -3.27 7.01 -0.04
N PRO A 87 -2.56 6.70 -1.13
CA PRO A 87 -2.80 5.47 -1.89
C PRO A 87 -2.66 4.23 -0.99
N LYS A 88 -3.50 3.22 -1.24
CA LYS A 88 -3.43 1.95 -0.53
C LYS A 88 -2.15 1.23 -0.92
N LYS A 89 -1.23 1.10 0.02
CA LYS A 89 -0.03 0.28 -0.15
C LYS A 89 -0.36 -1.17 0.16
N VAL A 90 0.08 -2.06 -0.71
CA VAL A 90 0.13 -3.49 -0.47
C VAL A 90 1.50 -3.87 0.08
N ARG A 91 1.50 -4.74 1.08
CA ARG A 91 2.72 -5.29 1.65
C ARG A 91 2.96 -6.66 1.03
N VAL A 92 4.05 -6.77 0.27
CA VAL A 92 4.51 -8.04 -0.30
C VAL A 92 5.69 -8.51 0.53
N PHE A 93 5.81 -9.81 0.74
CA PHE A 93 6.90 -10.40 1.50
C PHE A 93 7.35 -11.73 0.92
N LEU A 94 8.60 -12.08 1.21
CA LEU A 94 9.25 -13.34 0.88
C LEU A 94 10.00 -13.85 2.12
N GLU A 95 9.96 -15.15 2.36
CA GLU A 95 10.73 -15.77 3.44
C GLU A 95 11.98 -16.44 2.90
N LEU A 96 13.11 -16.18 3.57
CA LEU A 96 14.40 -16.75 3.26
C LEU A 96 14.86 -17.62 4.43
N GLU A 97 15.29 -18.83 4.12
CA GLU A 97 16.07 -19.66 5.02
C GLU A 97 17.55 -19.44 4.73
N ILE A 98 18.29 -18.86 5.67
CA ILE A 98 19.69 -18.49 5.52
C ILE A 98 20.53 -19.23 6.56
N LYS A 99 21.50 -20.00 6.09
CA LYS A 99 22.45 -20.74 6.92
C LYS A 99 23.87 -20.37 6.50
N SER A 100 24.75 -20.17 7.47
CA SER A 100 26.19 -20.02 7.22
C SER A 100 26.94 -21.05 8.04
N SER A 101 27.99 -21.61 7.46
CA SER A 101 28.91 -22.57 8.10
C SER A 101 30.17 -21.88 8.64
N LEU A 102 30.31 -20.57 8.47
CA LEU A 102 31.47 -19.82 8.92
C LEU A 102 31.37 -19.39 10.40
N PRO A 103 32.50 -19.30 11.12
CA PRO A 103 32.53 -18.79 12.48
C PRO A 103 32.06 -17.32 12.59
N ASP A 104 32.25 -16.51 11.54
CA ASP A 104 31.78 -15.12 11.42
C ASP A 104 30.46 -14.99 10.64
N GLY A 105 29.72 -16.09 10.47
CA GLY A 105 28.55 -16.16 9.58
C GLY A 105 27.45 -15.14 9.88
N VAL A 106 27.23 -14.79 11.15
CA VAL A 106 26.21 -13.80 11.56
C VAL A 106 26.53 -12.40 11.02
N GLU A 107 27.80 -11.99 11.09
CA GLU A 107 28.21 -10.66 10.60
C GLU A 107 28.05 -10.58 9.08
N LYS A 108 28.48 -11.62 8.35
CA LYS A 108 28.28 -11.68 6.90
C LYS A 108 26.81 -11.67 6.48
N ILE A 109 25.95 -12.33 7.26
CA ILE A 109 24.50 -12.31 7.02
C ILE A 109 23.97 -10.88 7.12
N LYS A 110 24.37 -10.13 8.15
CA LYS A 110 23.95 -8.73 8.32
C LYS A 110 24.42 -7.85 7.15
N GLU A 111 25.65 -8.03 6.69
CA GLU A 111 26.19 -7.26 5.56
C GLU A 111 25.39 -7.47 4.28
N VAL A 112 25.07 -8.73 3.93
CA VAL A 112 24.32 -9.04 2.70
C VAL A 112 22.85 -8.65 2.81
N LEU A 113 22.24 -8.75 3.99
CA LEU A 113 20.85 -8.34 4.23
C LEU A 113 20.66 -6.83 4.39
N ASN A 114 21.74 -6.04 4.35
CA ASN A 114 21.68 -4.58 4.40
C ASN A 114 21.21 -3.97 3.07
N LEU A 115 19.93 -4.17 2.77
CA LEU A 115 19.31 -3.76 1.51
C LEU A 115 18.62 -2.40 1.64
N LYS A 116 18.84 -1.52 0.65
CA LYS A 116 18.25 -0.16 0.66
C LYS A 116 16.77 -0.12 0.26
N ARG A 117 16.30 -1.10 -0.54
CA ARG A 117 14.98 -1.07 -1.20
C ARG A 117 13.92 -1.92 -0.51
N VAL A 118 14.34 -2.81 0.39
CA VAL A 118 13.47 -3.79 1.04
C VAL A 118 13.83 -3.85 2.51
N SER A 119 12.81 -4.01 3.37
CA SER A 119 13.02 -4.20 4.79
C SER A 119 13.25 -5.68 5.07
N VAL A 120 14.19 -5.99 5.96
CA VAL A 120 14.46 -7.37 6.39
C VAL A 120 14.16 -7.49 7.87
N LYS A 121 13.35 -8.50 8.22
CA LYS A 121 12.99 -8.84 9.60
C LYS A 121 13.54 -10.21 9.95
N TYR A 122 14.18 -10.29 11.11
CA TYR A 122 14.53 -11.57 11.72
C TYR A 122 13.27 -12.19 12.32
N ILE A 123 12.96 -13.43 11.94
CA ILE A 123 11.81 -14.17 12.49
C ILE A 123 12.31 -15.16 13.53
N SER A 124 13.21 -16.06 13.13
CA SER A 124 13.91 -17.02 13.98
C SER A 124 15.17 -17.48 13.25
N ALA A 125 16.07 -18.24 13.88
CA ALA A 125 17.06 -18.97 13.08
C ALA A 125 16.37 -20.20 12.45
N PRO A 126 16.67 -20.57 11.19
CA PRO A 126 17.41 -19.83 10.15
C PRO A 126 16.53 -18.90 9.26
N LEU A 127 15.36 -18.46 9.73
CA LEU A 127 14.31 -17.77 8.96
C LEU A 127 14.35 -16.22 9.05
N TYR A 128 14.39 -15.60 7.88
CA TYR A 128 14.33 -14.15 7.68
C TYR A 128 13.17 -13.80 6.75
N ARG A 129 12.55 -12.64 6.95
CA ARG A 129 11.48 -12.12 6.08
C ARG A 129 11.93 -10.85 5.40
N MET A 130 11.93 -10.86 4.08
CA MET A 130 12.06 -9.65 3.26
C MET A 130 10.67 -9.10 2.96
N GLU A 131 10.50 -7.79 3.06
CA GLU A 131 9.22 -7.13 2.80
C GLU A 131 9.37 -5.77 2.13
N ILE A 132 8.39 -5.43 1.30
CA ILE A 132 8.28 -4.13 0.64
C ILE A 132 6.82 -3.68 0.67
N GLU A 133 6.60 -2.39 0.89
CA GLU A 133 5.29 -1.75 0.76
C GLU A 133 5.27 -0.92 -0.52
N SER A 134 4.34 -1.24 -1.42
CA SER A 134 4.21 -0.58 -2.72
C SER A 134 2.73 -0.40 -3.06
N GLU A 135 2.41 0.53 -3.95
CA GLU A 135 1.08 0.66 -4.54
C GLU A 135 0.84 -0.43 -5.58
N ASN A 136 1.90 -0.90 -6.25
CA ASN A 136 1.84 -1.95 -7.26
C ASN A 136 2.42 -3.27 -6.71
N ALA A 137 1.54 -4.25 -6.50
CA ALA A 137 1.90 -5.59 -6.03
C ALA A 137 2.91 -6.30 -6.95
N LYS A 138 2.71 -6.21 -8.27
CA LYS A 138 3.54 -6.91 -9.27
C LYS A 138 4.94 -6.34 -9.31
N GLU A 139 5.07 -5.02 -9.24
CA GLU A 139 6.38 -4.38 -9.18
C GLU A 139 7.09 -4.66 -7.86
N ALA A 140 6.37 -4.65 -6.74
CA ALA A 140 6.91 -5.04 -5.44
C ALA A 140 7.46 -6.47 -5.43
N GLU A 141 6.71 -7.42 -5.98
CA GLU A 141 7.12 -8.82 -6.10
C GLU A 141 8.37 -8.96 -6.96
N LYS A 142 8.42 -8.27 -8.11
CA LYS A 142 9.60 -8.25 -8.98
C LYS A 142 10.83 -7.73 -8.26
N ILE A 143 10.72 -6.63 -7.51
CA ILE A 143 11.83 -6.06 -6.74
C ILE A 143 12.30 -7.04 -5.66
N LEU A 144 11.37 -7.64 -4.90
CA LEU A 144 11.70 -8.62 -3.87
C LEU A 144 12.44 -9.83 -4.43
N LEU A 145 11.98 -10.40 -5.54
CA LEU A 145 12.63 -11.52 -6.19
C LEU A 145 14.03 -11.15 -6.68
N GLN A 146 14.21 -9.98 -7.30
CA GLN A 146 15.51 -9.51 -7.75
C GLN A 146 16.51 -9.36 -6.59
N GLU A 147 16.09 -8.80 -5.46
CA GLU A 147 16.95 -8.67 -4.28
C GLU A 147 17.25 -10.04 -3.65
N ALA A 148 16.26 -10.95 -3.59
CA ALA A 148 16.47 -12.31 -3.09
C ALA A 148 17.47 -13.09 -3.94
N GLU A 149 17.41 -12.99 -5.27
CA GLU A 149 18.39 -13.60 -6.17
C GLU A 149 19.80 -13.05 -5.98
N LYS A 150 19.96 -11.74 -5.71
CA LYS A 150 21.26 -11.14 -5.38
C LYS A 150 21.82 -11.70 -4.08
N ILE A 151 20.97 -11.88 -3.06
CA ILE A 151 21.35 -12.52 -1.80
C ILE A 151 21.83 -13.94 -2.07
N VAL A 152 21.04 -14.76 -2.77
CA VAL A 152 21.40 -16.16 -3.10
C VAL A 152 22.75 -16.23 -3.82
N LYS A 153 23.00 -15.33 -4.79
CA LYS A 153 24.30 -15.26 -5.49
C LYS A 153 25.46 -14.89 -4.57
N SER A 154 25.25 -13.95 -3.65
CA SER A 154 26.28 -13.46 -2.73
C SER A 154 26.67 -14.51 -1.68
N PHE A 155 25.74 -15.41 -1.32
CA PHE A 155 25.96 -16.44 -0.31
C PHE A 155 26.65 -17.72 -0.80
N LYS A 156 26.79 -17.91 -2.13
CA LYS A 156 27.36 -19.14 -2.72
C LYS A 156 28.72 -19.58 -2.15
N ASN A 157 29.49 -18.65 -1.59
CA ASN A 157 30.85 -18.91 -1.10
C ASN A 157 30.94 -19.18 0.41
N PHE A 158 29.87 -19.01 1.19
CA PHE A 158 29.96 -19.12 2.66
C PHE A 158 28.66 -19.58 3.37
N GLY A 159 27.66 -20.02 2.62
CA GLY A 159 26.40 -20.48 3.19
C GLY A 159 25.42 -20.99 2.15
N GLU A 160 24.21 -21.28 2.62
CA GLU A 160 23.07 -21.71 1.80
C GLU A 160 21.90 -20.77 2.07
N VAL A 161 21.24 -20.34 0.99
CA VAL A 161 20.01 -19.54 1.04
C VAL A 161 18.93 -20.26 0.26
N LYS A 162 17.80 -20.55 0.90
CA LYS A 162 16.60 -21.09 0.24
C LYS A 162 15.48 -20.08 0.32
N ILE A 163 14.89 -19.79 -0.84
CA ILE A 163 13.66 -19.01 -0.91
C ILE A 163 12.51 -19.97 -0.59
N ARG A 164 11.73 -19.69 0.45
CA ARG A 164 10.53 -20.49 0.74
C ARG A 164 9.42 -20.07 -0.22
N PRO A 165 8.85 -20.99 -1.00
CA PRO A 165 7.63 -20.70 -1.75
C PRO A 165 6.51 -20.39 -0.76
N LYS A 166 5.64 -19.47 -1.19
CA LYS A 166 4.47 -19.04 -0.45
C LYS A 166 3.35 -20.08 -0.50
#